data_AF-D2C699-F1
#
_entry.id   AF-D2C699-F1
#
_cell.length_a   1.000
_cell.length_b   1.000
_cell.length_c   1.000
_cell.angle_alpha   90.00
_cell.angle_beta   90.00
_cell.angle_gamma   90.00
#
_symmetry.space_group_name_H-M   'P 1'
#
loop_
_entity.id
_entity.type
_entity.pdbx_description
1 polymer ?
#
loop_
_entity_poly.entity_id
_entity_poly.type
_entity_poly.pdbx_seq_one_letter_code
_entity_poly.pdbx_strand_id
1 'polypeptide(L)'
;MRFFGMVLILLGVLIPLSVFNVFDVSFGKFLGIVFATLFGYAGISALVKKGFPNGLVSCAIATVLFLHIFNVHRFTFWEGFVVFFSVLLIEWGFFAILSHRD
;
A
#
# COMPACT_ATOMS: atom_id res chain seq x y z
N MET A 1 -11.48 9.83 10.39
CA MET A 1 -10.99 11.10 10.98
C MET A 1 -9.97 10.85 12.10
N ARG A 2 -10.31 10.17 13.20
CA ARG A 2 -9.38 9.90 14.32
C ARG A 2 -8.08 9.16 13.93
N PHE A 3 -8.18 8.12 13.11
CA PHE A 3 -7.01 7.35 12.64
C PHE A 3 -6.05 8.21 11.80
N PHE A 4 -6.59 8.99 10.86
CA PHE A 4 -5.81 9.91 10.04
C PHE A 4 -5.12 10.99 10.88
N GLY A 5 -5.81 11.54 11.88
CA GLY A 5 -5.22 12.48 12.84
C GLY A 5 -4.06 11.89 13.65
N MET A 6 -4.20 10.64 14.12
CA MET A 6 -3.11 9.94 14.83
C MET A 6 -1.90 9.70 13.91
N VAL A 7 -2.13 9.33 12.64
CA VAL A 7 -1.06 9.17 11.65
C VAL A 7 -0.34 10.48 11.36
N LEU A 8 -1.07 11.60 11.26
CA LEU A 8 -0.48 12.94 11.08
C LEU A 8 0.35 13.39 12.28
N ILE A 9 -0.12 13.16 13.50
CA ILE A 9 0.64 13.48 14.73
C ILE A 9 1.91 12.61 14.78
N LEU A 10 1.79 11.31 14.51
CA LEU A 10 2.91 10.38 14.47
C LEU A 10 3.94 10.79 13.41
N LEU A 11 3.49 11.18 12.21
CA LEU A 11 4.34 11.73 11.15
C LEU A 11 5.03 13.02 11.59
N GLY A 12 4.29 13.95 12.19
CA GLY A 12 4.81 15.24 12.66
C GLY A 12 5.87 15.12 13.75
N VAL A 13 5.82 14.07 14.58
CA VAL A 13 6.85 13.77 15.59
C VAL A 13 8.05 13.05 14.97
N LEU A 14 7.82 12.14 14.03
CA LEU A 14 8.88 11.32 13.45
C LEU A 14 9.70 12.04 12.38
N ILE A 15 9.12 13.00 11.65
CA ILE A 15 9.85 13.87 10.70
C ILE A 15 11.04 14.57 11.38
N PRO A 16 10.85 15.35 12.46
CA PRO A 16 11.97 16.02 13.12
C PRO A 16 12.94 15.02 13.76
N LEU A 17 12.46 13.93 14.37
CA LEU A 17 13.34 12.89 14.93
C LEU A 17 14.23 12.21 13.87
N SER A 18 13.73 12.04 12.65
CA SER A 18 14.52 11.56 11.51
C SER A 18 15.52 12.62 11.02
N VAL A 19 15.17 13.91 11.03
CA VAL A 19 16.10 15.00 10.63
C VAL A 19 17.28 15.10 11.60
N PHE A 20 17.05 14.85 12.89
CA PHE A 20 18.10 14.83 13.92
C PHE A 20 18.86 13.49 14.01
N ASN A 21 18.67 12.56 13.07
CA ASN A 21 19.33 11.25 13.05
C ASN A 21 19.16 10.43 14.34
N VAL A 22 18.04 10.63 15.06
CA VAL A 22 17.74 9.90 16.30
C VAL A 22 17.33 8.44 16.00
N PHE A 23 16.92 8.15 14.76
CA PHE A 23 16.53 6.82 14.30
C PHE A 23 17.35 6.37 13.09
N ASP A 24 17.71 5.08 13.09
CA ASP A 24 18.38 4.38 11.98
C ASP A 24 17.45 4.15 10.76
N VAL A 25 16.14 4.36 10.95
CA VAL A 25 15.12 4.21 9.90
C VAL A 25 14.93 5.54 9.18
N SER A 26 15.35 5.59 7.91
CA SER A 26 15.13 6.76 7.05
C SER A 26 13.65 7.12 6.97
N PHE A 27 13.33 8.42 6.94
CA PHE A 27 11.97 8.94 6.75
C PHE A 27 11.19 8.26 5.60
N GLY A 28 11.85 7.95 4.48
CA GLY A 28 11.24 7.26 3.33
C GLY A 28 10.76 5.84 3.66
N LYS A 29 11.50 5.08 4.47
CA LYS A 29 11.07 3.76 4.96
C LYS A 29 9.85 3.87 5.86
N PHE A 30 9.81 4.88 6.73
CA PHE A 30 8.67 5.11 7.61
C PHE A 30 7.39 5.45 6.83
N LEU A 31 7.47 6.41 5.89
CA LEU A 31 6.36 6.71 4.98
C LEU A 31 5.90 5.47 4.22
N GLY A 32 6.85 4.69 3.70
CA GLY A 32 6.57 3.42 3.06
C GLY A 32 5.73 2.49 3.94
N ILE A 33 6.10 2.32 5.21
CA ILE A 33 5.39 1.44 6.16
C ILE A 33 3.97 1.95 6.40
N VAL A 34 3.81 3.26 6.59
CA VAL A 34 2.49 3.88 6.79
C VAL A 34 1.60 3.65 5.57
N PHE A 35 2.11 3.92 4.36
CA PHE A 35 1.35 3.70 3.14
C PHE A 35 1.06 2.22 2.90
N ALA A 36 2.02 1.32 3.09
CA ALA A 36 1.81 -0.12 2.97
C ALA A 36 0.70 -0.60 3.91
N THR A 37 0.69 -0.11 5.15
CA THR A 37 -0.34 -0.44 6.14
C THR A 37 -1.71 0.11 5.74
N LEU A 38 -1.78 1.35 5.25
CA LEU A 38 -3.02 1.97 4.79
C LEU A 38 -3.60 1.25 3.57
N PHE A 39 -2.78 0.96 2.56
CA PHE A 39 -3.18 0.21 1.37
C PHE A 39 -3.56 -1.22 1.70
N GLY A 40 -2.84 -1.88 2.62
CA GLY A 40 -3.16 -3.23 3.07
C GLY A 40 -4.51 -3.25 3.80
N TYR A 41 -4.72 -2.32 4.73
CA TYR A 41 -6.00 -2.20 5.44
C TYR A 41 -7.15 -1.88 4.49
N ALA A 42 -6.97 -0.92 3.57
CA ALA A 42 -7.98 -0.55 2.59
C ALA A 42 -8.33 -1.72 1.66
N GLY A 43 -7.32 -2.46 1.19
CA GLY A 43 -7.49 -3.63 0.32
C GLY A 43 -8.22 -4.77 1.02
N ILE A 44 -7.77 -5.16 2.21
CA ILE A 44 -8.43 -6.20 3.01
C ILE A 44 -9.86 -5.79 3.37
N SER A 45 -10.08 -4.54 3.77
CA SER A 45 -11.42 -4.02 4.09
C SER A 45 -12.34 -4.03 2.87
N ALA A 46 -11.84 -3.71 1.68
CA ALA A 46 -12.58 -3.80 0.43
C ALA A 46 -12.93 -5.26 0.08
N LEU A 47 -11.97 -6.17 0.20
CA LEU A 47 -12.18 -7.60 -0.03
C LEU A 47 -13.24 -8.19 0.91
N VAL A 48 -13.20 -7.84 2.19
CA VAL A 48 -14.15 -8.33 3.20
C VAL A 48 -15.54 -7.74 3.02
N LYS A 49 -15.65 -6.44 2.69
CA LYS A 49 -16.95 -5.75 2.62
C LYS A 49 -17.65 -5.86 1.27
N LYS A 50 -16.89 -5.82 0.18
CA LYS A 50 -17.41 -5.79 -1.19
C LYS A 50 -17.18 -7.10 -1.94
N GLY A 51 -16.46 -8.05 -1.33
CA GLY A 51 -16.12 -9.31 -1.97
C GLY A 51 -15.04 -9.17 -3.03
N PHE A 52 -14.53 -10.30 -3.48
CA PHE A 52 -13.58 -10.37 -4.58
C PHE A 52 -14.22 -9.87 -5.89
N PRO A 53 -13.52 -9.07 -6.72
CA PRO A 53 -12.10 -8.74 -6.67
C PRO A 53 -11.78 -7.38 -6.03
N ASN A 54 -12.75 -6.71 -5.38
CA ASN A 54 -12.58 -5.35 -4.87
C ASN A 54 -11.40 -5.24 -3.89
N GLY A 55 -10.37 -4.47 -4.25
CA GLY A 55 -9.23 -4.20 -3.37
C GLY A 55 -7.98 -5.03 -3.64
N LEU A 56 -8.01 -5.86 -4.70
CA LEU A 56 -6.85 -6.62 -5.16
C LEU A 56 -5.64 -5.72 -5.46
N VAL A 57 -5.87 -4.62 -6.20
CA VAL A 57 -4.83 -3.62 -6.49
C VAL A 57 -4.25 -3.02 -5.21
N SER A 58 -5.11 -2.68 -4.24
CA SER A 58 -4.66 -2.08 -2.98
C SER A 58 -3.81 -3.05 -2.17
N CYS A 59 -4.17 -4.34 -2.13
CA CYS A 59 -3.35 -5.37 -1.49
C CYS A 59 -2.00 -5.55 -2.19
N ALA A 60 -1.98 -5.58 -3.53
CA ALA A 60 -0.74 -5.75 -4.27
C ALA A 60 0.23 -4.57 -4.09
N ILE A 61 -0.28 -3.33 -4.08
CA ILE A 61 0.53 -2.13 -3.78
C ILE A 61 1.12 -2.22 -2.37
N ALA A 62 0.33 -2.68 -1.39
CA ALA A 62 0.81 -2.88 -0.03
C ALA A 62 1.96 -3.90 0.03
N THR A 63 1.85 -5.02 -0.70
CA THR A 63 2.90 -6.03 -0.79
C THR A 63 4.17 -5.49 -1.45
N VAL A 64 4.05 -4.76 -2.55
CA VAL A 64 5.20 -4.15 -3.24
C VAL A 64 5.93 -3.16 -2.33
N LEU A 65 5.18 -2.29 -1.65
CA LEU A 65 5.75 -1.35 -0.69
C LEU A 65 6.48 -2.09 0.44
N PHE A 66 5.87 -3.14 0.99
CA PHE A 66 6.50 -3.95 2.04
C PHE A 66 7.81 -4.58 1.57
N LEU A 67 7.81 -5.25 0.40
CA LEU A 67 9.01 -5.85 -0.17
C LEU A 67 10.13 -4.83 -0.42
N HIS A 68 9.77 -3.61 -0.84
CA HIS A 68 10.71 -2.53 -1.05
C HIS A 68 11.32 -2.01 0.26
N ILE A 69 10.49 -1.76 1.28
CA ILE A 69 10.92 -1.23 2.60
C ILE A 69 11.91 -2.18 3.28
N PHE A 70 11.62 -3.48 3.25
CA PHE A 70 12.43 -4.50 3.89
C PHE A 70 13.65 -4.91 3.04
N ASN A 71 13.93 -4.21 1.94
CA ASN A 71 15.03 -4.52 1.01
C ASN A 71 14.99 -5.97 0.50
N VAL A 72 13.82 -6.61 0.49
CA VAL A 72 13.64 -7.96 -0.09
C VAL A 72 13.77 -7.87 -1.61
N HIS A 73 13.24 -6.79 -2.21
CA HIS A 73 13.41 -6.51 -3.62
C HIS A 73 13.44 -5.00 -3.90
N ARG A 74 14.43 -4.55 -4.67
CA ARG A 74 14.54 -3.15 -5.08
C ARG A 74 13.76 -2.92 -6.37
N PHE A 75 12.46 -2.65 -6.22
CA PHE A 75 11.63 -2.21 -7.33
C PHE A 75 12.13 -0.88 -7.90
N THR A 76 12.41 -0.87 -9.20
CA THR A 76 12.50 0.34 -10.02
C THR A 76 11.10 0.92 -10.27
N PHE A 77 11.05 2.20 -10.68
CA PHE A 77 9.80 2.86 -11.03
C PHE A 77 9.00 2.07 -12.08
N TRP A 78 9.68 1.56 -13.11
CA TRP A 78 9.06 0.80 -14.19
C TRP A 78 8.49 -0.54 -13.72
N GLU A 79 9.21 -1.26 -12.87
CA GLU A 79 8.71 -2.53 -12.31
C GLU A 79 7.47 -2.28 -11.44
N GLY A 80 7.48 -1.23 -10.62
CA GLY A 80 6.30 -0.84 -9.83
C GLY A 80 5.09 -0.49 -10.71
N PHE A 81 5.32 0.27 -11.79
CA PHE A 81 4.28 0.62 -12.76
C PHE A 81 3.70 -0.62 -13.46
N VAL A 82 4.55 -1.56 -13.89
CA VAL A 82 4.13 -2.82 -14.52
C VAL A 82 3.30 -3.67 -13.56
N VAL A 83 3.72 -3.79 -12.29
CA VAL A 83 2.96 -4.54 -11.28
C VAL A 83 1.60 -3.89 -11.04
N PHE A 84 1.55 -2.56 -10.90
CA PHE A 84 0.29 -1.83 -10.74
C PHE A 84 -0.66 -2.10 -11.90
N PHE A 85 -0.21 -1.90 -13.14
CA PHE A 85 -1.05 -2.11 -14.32
C PHE A 85 -1.49 -3.57 -14.47
N SER A 86 -0.60 -4.52 -14.19
CA SER A 86 -0.92 -5.96 -14.28
C SER A 86 -2.04 -6.33 -13.31
N VAL A 87 -1.94 -5.91 -12.05
CA VAL A 87 -2.95 -6.21 -11.03
C VAL A 87 -4.27 -5.50 -11.33
N LEU A 88 -4.21 -4.30 -11.89
CA LEU A 88 -5.38 -3.53 -12.31
C LEU A 88 -6.13 -4.24 -13.46
N LEU A 89 -5.41 -4.73 -14.46
CA LEU A 89 -5.97 -5.56 -15.54
C LEU A 89 -6.57 -6.86 -15.00
N ILE A 90 -5.92 -7.50 -14.02
CA ILE A 90 -6.45 -8.69 -13.36
C ILE A 90 -7.75 -8.38 -12.62
N GLU A 91 -7.80 -7.31 -11.81
CA GLU A 91 -9.00 -6.88 -11.08
C GLU A 91 -10.15 -6.59 -12.05
N TRP A 92 -9.90 -5.87 -13.15
CA TRP A 92 -10.88 -5.61 -14.20
C TRP A 92 -11.32 -6.87 -14.95
N GLY A 93 -10.40 -7.79 -15.24
CA GLY A 93 -10.72 -9.07 -15.87
C GLY A 93 -11.66 -9.90 -14.98
N PHE A 94 -11.39 -9.93 -13.68
CA PHE A 94 -12.30 -10.57 -12.72
C PHE A 94 -13.66 -9.88 -12.64
N PHE A 95 -13.70 -8.54 -12.67
CA PHE A 95 -14.98 -7.83 -12.73
C PHE A 95 -15.79 -8.20 -13.97
N ALA A 96 -15.17 -8.28 -15.15
CA ALA A 96 -15.85 -8.65 -16.39
C ALA A 96 -16.40 -10.10 -16.36
N ILE A 97 -15.66 -11.03 -15.75
CA ILE A 97 -16.10 -12.43 -15.60
C ILE A 97 -17.26 -12.53 -14.60
N LEU A 98 -17.15 -11.85 -13.46
CA LEU A 98 -18.14 -11.93 -12.38
C LEU A 98 -19.41 -11.14 -12.71
N SER A 99 -19.32 -10.02 -13.43
CA SER A 99 -20.50 -9.22 -13.83
C SER A 99 -21.39 -9.89 -14.88
N HIS A 100 -20.90 -10.94 -15.55
CA HIS A 100 -21.68 -11.73 -16.52
C HIS A 100 -22.32 -12.98 -15.90
N ARG A 101 -22.11 -13.21 -14.59
CA ARG A 101 -22.66 -14.36 -13.87
C ARG A 101 -23.96 -14.07 -13.12
N ASP A 102 -24.31 -12.79 -12.99
CA ASP A 102 -25.60 -12.28 -12.48
C ASP A 102 -26.50 -11.85 -13.65
#